data_AF-A0A2V9RA38-F1
#
_entry.id   AF-A0A2V9RA38-F1
#
_cell.length_a   1.000
_cell.length_b   1.000
_cell.length_c   1.000
_cell.angle_alpha   90.00
_cell.angle_beta   90.00
_cell.angle_gamma   90.00
#
_symmetry.space_group_name_H-M   'P 1'
#
loop_
_entity.id
_entity.type
_entity.pdbx_description
1 polymer ?
#
loop_
_entity_poly.entity_id
_entity_poly.type
_entity_poly.pdbx_seq_one_letter_code
_entity_poly.pdbx_strand_id
1 'polypeptide(L)'
;MRENEFRLGDTIDDYCKRCRLLMNHYIVSMVDGEVKKVRCQTCHHEHDFQHGQGGEKKKTSRKSLFDQVAANLPQISPPPKTIKPKKNQST
;
A
#
# COMPACT_ATOMS: atom_id res chain seq x y z
N MET A 1 12.72 -12.44 28.17
CA MET A 1 12.74 -12.41 26.69
C MET A 1 13.48 -11.16 26.30
N ARG A 2 14.51 -11.24 25.44
CA ARG A 2 15.20 -10.03 24.97
C ARG A 2 14.19 -9.24 24.14
N GLU A 3 13.83 -8.06 24.61
CA GLU A 3 13.17 -7.05 23.80
C GLU A 3 14.07 -6.85 22.58
N ASN A 4 13.54 -7.18 21.39
CA ASN A 4 14.35 -7.29 20.19
C ASN A 4 14.64 -5.87 19.66
N GLU A 5 15.50 -5.16 20.38
CA GLU A 5 16.10 -3.90 19.98
C GLU A 5 16.71 -4.10 18.60
N PHE A 6 16.19 -3.38 17.61
CA PHE A 6 16.70 -3.47 16.25
C PHE A 6 18.15 -2.99 16.22
N ARG A 7 19.01 -3.72 15.52
CA ARG A 7 20.41 -3.36 15.32
C ARG A 7 20.65 -2.96 13.86
N LEU A 8 21.71 -2.18 13.64
CA LEU A 8 22.18 -1.90 12.28
C LEU A 8 22.53 -3.22 11.59
N GLY A 9 22.05 -3.39 10.37
CA GLY A 9 22.25 -4.62 9.59
C GLY A 9 21.22 -5.73 9.88
N ASP A 10 20.35 -5.60 10.88
CA ASP A 10 19.23 -6.52 11.05
C ASP A 10 18.29 -6.45 9.83
N THR A 11 17.56 -7.55 9.61
CA THR A 11 16.58 -7.65 8.53
C THR A 11 15.20 -7.25 9.02
N ILE A 12 14.54 -6.37 8.27
CA ILE A 12 13.18 -5.91 8.52
C ILE A 12 12.38 -5.91 7.21
N ASP A 13 11.10 -6.29 7.27
CA ASP A 13 10.20 -6.20 6.13
C ASP A 13 9.66 -4.77 5.96
N ASP A 14 9.76 -4.23 4.74
CA ASP A 14 9.22 -2.92 4.39
C ASP A 14 8.75 -2.88 2.93
N TYR A 15 7.98 -1.84 2.58
CA TYR A 15 7.56 -1.60 1.22
C TYR A 15 8.65 -0.91 0.40
N CYS A 16 9.22 -1.64 -0.56
CA CYS A 16 10.21 -1.08 -1.47
C CYS A 16 9.54 -0.20 -2.53
N LYS A 17 9.84 1.11 -2.56
CA LYS A 17 9.31 2.02 -3.60
C LYS A 17 9.79 1.66 -5.01
N ARG A 18 10.96 1.01 -5.13
CA ARG A 18 11.54 0.58 -6.41
C ARG A 18 10.90 -0.71 -6.92
N CYS A 19 10.83 -1.74 -6.07
CA CYS A 19 10.23 -3.05 -6.43
C CYS A 19 8.70 -3.00 -6.42
N ARG A 20 8.10 -2.08 -5.66
CA ARG A 20 6.65 -1.95 -5.42
C ARG A 20 6.03 -3.15 -4.69
N LEU A 21 6.84 -3.90 -3.95
CA LEU A 21 6.44 -5.07 -3.15
C LEU A 21 6.91 -4.89 -1.71
N LEU A 22 6.24 -5.60 -0.80
CA LEU A 22 6.66 -5.75 0.60
C LEU A 22 7.70 -6.89 0.66
N MET A 23 8.93 -6.57 1.07
CA MET A 23 10.07 -7.48 1.01
C MET A 23 11.07 -7.19 2.14
N ASN A 24 12.05 -8.07 2.30
CA ASN A 24 13.15 -7.90 3.25
C ASN A 24 14.09 -6.75 2.87
N HIS A 25 14.46 -5.96 3.87
CA HIS A 25 15.43 -4.87 3.81
C HIS A 25 16.44 -4.98 4.97
N TYR A 26 17.65 -4.45 4.77
CA TYR A 26 18.61 -4.24 5.84
C TYR A 26 18.43 -2.85 6.47
N ILE A 27 18.53 -2.77 7.78
CA ILE A 27 18.54 -1.49 8.51
C ILE A 27 19.88 -0.80 8.26
N VAL A 28 19.85 0.37 7.62
CA VAL A 28 21.06 1.14 7.27
C VAL A 28 21.32 2.29 8.23
N SER A 29 20.24 2.85 8.79
CA SER A 29 20.34 3.98 9.71
C SER A 29 19.20 3.95 10.72
N MET A 30 19.56 4.23 11.98
CA MET A 30 18.64 4.40 13.10
C MET A 30 18.97 5.71 13.82
N VAL A 31 17.94 6.35 14.38
CA VAL A 31 18.04 7.57 15.20
C VAL A 31 17.16 7.37 16.42
N ASP A 32 17.71 7.60 17.62
CA ASP A 32 17.00 7.43 18.90
C ASP A 32 16.34 6.04 19.08
N GLY A 33 16.96 4.99 18.52
CA GLY A 33 16.43 3.62 18.55
C GLY A 33 15.37 3.31 17.47
N GLU A 34 14.99 4.30 16.66
CA GLU A 34 14.01 4.14 15.60
C GLU A 34 14.68 3.96 14.22
N VAL A 35 14.18 3.02 13.42
CA VAL A 35 14.66 2.79 12.04
C VAL A 35 14.23 3.93 11.14
N LYS A 36 15.20 4.65 10.55
CA LYS A 36 14.93 5.76 9.62
C LYS A 36 15.11 5.34 8.16
N LYS A 37 16.18 4.61 7.84
CA LYS A 37 16.49 4.19 6.48
C LYS A 37 16.76 2.70 6.37
N VAL A 38 16.27 2.13 5.27
CA VAL A 38 16.38 0.71 4.94
C VAL A 38 16.90 0.52 3.52
N ARG A 39 17.63 -0.58 3.29
CA ARG A 39 18.14 -0.97 1.96
C ARG A 39 17.52 -2.28 1.53
N CYS A 40 16.88 -2.29 0.36
CA CYS A 40 16.24 -3.48 -0.17
C CYS A 40 17.28 -4.58 -0.47
N GLN A 41 17.00 -5.82 -0.03
CA GLN A 41 17.89 -6.95 -0.30
C GLN A 41 17.91 -7.36 -1.77
N THR A 42 16.86 -7.03 -2.53
CA THR A 42 16.72 -7.44 -3.94
C THR A 42 17.24 -6.39 -4.92
N CYS A 43 16.82 -5.13 -4.78
CA CYS A 43 17.21 -4.07 -5.71
C CYS A 43 18.30 -3.14 -5.18
N HIS A 44 18.74 -3.34 -3.94
CA HIS A 44 19.78 -2.57 -3.27
C HIS A 44 19.54 -1.05 -3.18
N HIS A 45 18.33 -0.58 -3.49
CA HIS A 45 17.92 0.79 -3.33
C HIS A 45 17.70 1.12 -1.85
N GLU A 46 18.19 2.28 -1.43
CA GLU A 46 17.99 2.81 -0.07
C GLU A 46 16.80 3.77 -0.05
N HIS A 47 15.91 3.63 0.93
CA HIS A 47 14.80 4.57 1.13
C HIS A 47 14.43 4.67 2.60
N ASP A 48 13.63 5.70 2.92
CA ASP A 48 13.10 5.85 4.27
C ASP A 48 12.13 4.72 4.59
N PHE A 49 12.17 4.25 5.83
CA PHE A 49 11.32 3.16 6.32
C PHE A 49 9.84 3.57 6.27
N GLN A 50 9.02 2.77 5.57
CA GLN A 50 7.58 3.03 5.40
C GLN A 50 6.73 2.30 6.43
N HIS A 51 7.32 1.72 7.48
CA HIS A 51 6.60 1.01 8.54
C HIS A 51 5.72 -0.13 8.01
N GLY A 52 6.12 -0.76 6.90
CA GLY A 52 5.32 -1.79 6.24
C GLY A 52 4.06 -1.28 5.56
N GLN A 53 3.81 0.04 5.57
CA GLN A 53 2.69 0.64 4.87
C GLN A 53 3.09 0.91 3.42
N GLY A 54 2.67 0.02 2.53
CA GLY A 54 2.71 0.28 1.10
C GLY A 54 1.89 1.53 0.81
N GLY A 55 2.58 2.61 0.42
CA GLY A 55 2.08 3.98 0.41
C GLY A 55 0.58 4.04 0.13
N GLU A 56 -0.19 4.39 1.16
CA GLU A 56 -1.62 4.61 1.01
C GLU A 56 -1.78 5.58 -0.15
N LYS A 57 -2.44 5.11 -1.21
CA LYS A 57 -2.82 5.98 -2.31
C LYS A 57 -3.78 6.97 -1.69
N LYS A 58 -3.29 8.15 -1.28
CA LYS A 58 -4.13 9.29 -0.91
C LYS A 58 -5.10 9.43 -2.06
N LYS A 59 -6.36 9.05 -1.82
CA LYS A 59 -7.43 9.14 -2.80
C LYS A 59 -7.55 10.62 -3.07
N THR A 60 -6.88 11.10 -4.11
CA THR A 60 -7.03 12.48 -4.53
C THR A 60 -8.50 12.63 -4.84
N SER A 61 -9.19 13.49 -4.11
CA SER A 61 -10.62 13.80 -4.23
C SER A 61 -10.95 14.53 -5.54
N ARG A 62 -10.15 14.31 -6.59
CA ARG A 62 -10.54 14.56 -7.96
C ARG A 62 -11.61 13.52 -8.27
N LYS A 63 -12.88 13.90 -8.12
CA LYS A 63 -14.04 13.24 -8.75
C LYS A 63 -13.55 12.62 -10.04
N SER A 64 -13.55 11.29 -10.08
CA SER A 64 -12.75 10.55 -11.05
C SER A 64 -13.12 11.09 -12.43
N LEU A 65 -12.14 11.27 -13.31
CA LEU A 65 -12.43 11.68 -14.69
C LEU A 65 -13.49 10.77 -15.32
N PHE A 66 -13.54 9.51 -14.86
CA PHE A 66 -14.61 8.55 -15.08
C PHE A 66 -16.01 9.05 -14.70
N ASP A 67 -16.23 9.64 -13.51
CA ASP A 67 -17.51 10.21 -13.09
C ASP A 67 -17.95 11.36 -14.01
N GLN A 68 -17.00 12.18 -14.46
CA GLN A 68 -17.29 13.32 -15.34
C GLN A 68 -17.61 12.89 -16.77
N VAL A 69 -16.96 11.83 -17.26
CA VAL A 69 -17.25 11.24 -18.58
C VAL A 69 -18.56 10.47 -18.53
N ALA A 70 -18.82 9.70 -17.46
CA ALA A 70 -20.08 8.99 -17.26
C ALA A 70 -21.29 9.94 -17.18
N ALA A 71 -21.11 11.14 -16.61
CA ALA A 71 -22.16 12.16 -16.55
C ALA A 71 -22.45 12.82 -17.92
N ASN A 72 -21.51 12.79 -18.86
CA ASN A 72 -21.63 13.45 -20.17
C ASN A 72 -21.97 12.50 -21.33
N LEU A 73 -22.05 11.18 -21.10
CA LEU A 73 -22.50 10.26 -22.15
C LEU A 73 -24.04 10.32 -22.29
N PRO A 74 -24.57 10.44 -23.53
CA PRO A 74 -26.00 10.30 -23.75
C PRO A 74 -26.44 8.90 -23.33
N GLN A 75 -27.44 8.84 -22.45
CA GLN A 75 -27.99 7.61 -21.88
C GLN A 75 -28.71 6.80 -22.96
N ILE A 76 -27.97 6.00 -23.73
CA ILE A 76 -28.52 5.10 -24.74
C ILE A 76 -28.50 3.68 -24.15
N SER A 77 -29.31 3.47 -23.11
CA SER A 77 -29.93 2.17 -22.77
C SER A 77 -30.70 2.29 -21.46
N PRO A 78 -31.84 1.58 -21.31
CA PRO A 78 -32.53 1.48 -20.03
C PRO A 78 -31.61 0.78 -19.00
N PRO A 79 -31.69 1.16 -17.71
CA PRO A 79 -30.78 0.64 -16.70
C PRO A 79 -30.88 -0.88 -16.59
N PRO A 80 -29.75 -1.62 -16.51
CA PRO A 80 -29.80 -3.03 -16.18
C PRO A 80 -30.43 -3.17 -14.79
N LYS A 81 -31.54 -3.92 -14.70
CA LYS A 81 -32.17 -4.28 -13.42
C LYS A 81 -31.10 -4.84 -12.50
N THR A 82 -30.76 -4.10 -11.45
CA THR A 82 -29.87 -4.57 -10.39
C THR A 82 -30.47 -5.83 -9.76
N ILE A 83 -29.93 -6.99 -10.08
CA ILE A 83 -30.19 -8.21 -9.32
C ILE A 83 -29.44 -8.04 -8.00
N LYS A 84 -30.18 -7.69 -6.94
CA LYS A 84 -29.64 -7.67 -5.58
C LYS A 84 -29.19 -9.11 -5.23
N PRO A 85 -27.96 -9.34 -4.77
CA PRO A 85 -27.57 -10.66 -4.30
C PRO A 85 -28.39 -11.00 -3.05
N LYS A 86 -29.15 -12.11 -3.11
CA LYS A 86 -29.85 -12.68 -1.96
C LYS A 86 -28.79 -13.06 -0.91
N LYS A 87 -28.89 -12.42 0.26
CA LYS A 87 -28.20 -12.86 1.48
C LYS A 87 -28.79 -14.20 1.88
N ASN A 88 -28.09 -15.29 1.55
CA ASN A 88 -28.44 -16.60 2.07
C ASN A 88 -28.01 -16.63 3.54
N GLN A 89 -29.00 -16.74 4.43
CA GLN A 89 -28.79 -17.11 5.82
C GLN A 89 -28.33 -18.57 5.83
N SER A 90 -27.14 -18.83 6.34
CA SER A 90 -26.70 -20.18 6.69
C SER A 90 -27.35 -20.56 8.02
N THR A 91 -28.13 -21.64 7.98
CA THR A 91 -28.59 -22.43 9.13
C THR A 91 -27.41 -23.15 9.78
#